data_AF-A0A7C9MXN9-F1
#
_entry.id   AF-A0A7C9MXN9-F1
#
_cell.length_a   1.000
_cell.length_b   1.000
_cell.length_c   1.000
_cell.angle_alpha   90.00
_cell.angle_beta   90.00
_cell.angle_gamma   90.00
#
_symmetry.space_group_name_H-M   'P 1'
#
loop_
_entity.id
_entity.type
_entity.pdbx_description
1 polymer ?
#
loop_
_entity_poly.entity_id
_entity_poly.type
_entity_poly.pdbx_seq_one_letter_code
_entity_poly.pdbx_strand_id
1 'polypeptide(L)'
;MSKSRIEAFTDGVVAIIITILVLDLKLPEQHTWAALFGQMRMPFVVYVASFLMIAEIWNFHHQMFAAVEKTNAHVLWANMNLLFWMSLIPAVTAWYGTDIFARPSAMLYH
;
A
#
# COMPACT_ATOMS: atom_id res chain seq x y z
N MET A 1 11.90 14.63 -18.56
CA MET A 1 10.57 14.70 -17.93
C MET A 1 10.65 15.73 -16.82
N SER A 2 9.61 16.54 -16.58
CA SER A 2 9.64 17.48 -15.45
C SER A 2 9.46 16.73 -14.14
N LYS A 3 10.07 17.23 -13.07
CA LYS A 3 9.85 16.76 -11.68
C LYS A 3 8.37 16.66 -11.34
N SER A 4 7.61 17.73 -11.62
CA SER A 4 6.17 17.81 -11.40
C SER A 4 5.37 16.68 -12.06
N ARG A 5 5.81 16.19 -13.22
CA ARG A 5 5.15 15.07 -13.91
C ARG A 5 5.43 13.73 -13.24
N ILE A 6 6.60 13.54 -12.65
CA ILE A 6 6.92 12.31 -11.91
C ILE A 6 6.12 12.29 -10.61
N GLU A 7 6.07 13.41 -9.90
CA GLU A 7 5.28 13.57 -8.67
C GLU A 7 3.80 13.31 -8.94
N ALA A 8 3.19 14.02 -9.91
CA ALA A 8 1.77 13.84 -10.23
C ALA A 8 1.42 12.41 -10.68
N PHE A 9 2.33 11.74 -11.43
CA PHE A 9 2.13 10.33 -11.79
C PHE A 9 2.16 9.42 -10.56
N THR A 10 3.12 9.64 -9.66
CA THR A 10 3.28 8.85 -8.43
C THR A 10 2.08 9.04 -7.51
N ASP A 11 1.62 10.28 -7.32
CA ASP A 11 0.43 10.61 -6.53
C ASP A 11 -0.82 9.89 -7.07
N GLY A 12 -1.00 9.89 -8.39
CA GLY A 12 -2.10 9.19 -9.05
C GLY A 12 -2.05 7.67 -8.82
N VAL A 13 -0.88 7.06 -8.95
CA VAL A 13 -0.71 5.61 -8.72
C VAL A 13 -0.92 5.26 -7.24
N VAL A 14 -0.35 6.03 -6.31
CA VAL A 14 -0.52 5.81 -4.88
C VAL A 14 -1.99 5.94 -4.46
N ALA A 15 -2.72 6.93 -5.00
CA ALA A 15 -4.15 7.08 -4.74
C ALA A 15 -4.94 5.84 -5.19
N ILE A 16 -4.60 5.25 -6.35
CA ILE A 16 -5.21 4.01 -6.84
C ILE A 16 -4.85 2.82 -5.93
N ILE A 17 -3.61 2.71 -5.47
CA ILE A 17 -3.19 1.63 -4.57
C ILE A 17 -3.98 1.69 -3.26
N ILE A 18 -4.14 2.89 -2.68
CA ILE A 18 -4.93 3.09 -1.46
C ILE A 18 -6.40 2.70 -1.67
N THR A 19 -7.00 3.04 -2.82
CA THR A 19 -8.39 2.65 -3.09
C THR A 19 -8.54 1.16 -3.32
N ILE A 20 -7.58 0.49 -3.96
CA ILE A 20 -7.60 -0.97 -4.12
C ILE A 20 -7.47 -1.67 -2.77
N LEU A 21 -6.63 -1.14 -1.86
CA LEU A 21 -6.37 -1.72 -0.54
C LEU A 21 -7.66 -2.01 0.25
N VAL A 22 -8.66 -1.11 0.19
CA VAL A 22 -9.93 -1.29 0.91
C VAL A 22 -10.87 -2.28 0.21
N LEU A 23 -10.76 -2.46 -1.10
CA LEU A 23 -11.64 -3.38 -1.86
C LEU A 23 -11.39 -4.85 -1.51
N ASP A 24 -10.20 -5.18 -1.03
CA ASP A 24 -9.88 -6.54 -0.58
C ASP A 24 -10.15 -6.79 0.90
N LEU A 25 -10.58 -5.78 1.65
CA LEU A 25 -11.06 -5.98 3.01
C LEU A 25 -12.43 -6.68 3.00
N LYS A 26 -12.43 -8.01 3.11
CA LYS A 26 -13.66 -8.82 3.08
C LYS A 26 -14.47 -8.65 4.37
N LEU A 27 -15.75 -8.32 4.20
CA LEU A 27 -16.73 -8.28 5.28
C LEU A 27 -17.25 -9.69 5.58
N PRO A 28 -17.63 -10.00 6.84
CA PRO A 28 -18.22 -11.29 7.16
C PRO A 28 -19.58 -11.44 6.49
N GLU A 29 -19.92 -12.66 6.07
CA GLU A 29 -21.23 -12.99 5.46
C GLU A 29 -22.39 -12.77 6.45
N GLN A 30 -22.12 -12.96 7.73
CA GLN A 30 -23.10 -12.82 8.80
C GLN A 30 -23.17 -11.37 9.26
N HIS A 31 -24.36 -10.76 9.17
CA HIS A 31 -24.61 -9.40 9.61
C HIS A 31 -24.79 -9.29 11.14
N THR A 32 -23.78 -9.72 11.91
CA THR A 32 -23.78 -9.64 13.38
C THR A 32 -22.50 -9.02 13.92
N TRP A 33 -22.60 -8.36 15.07
CA TRP A 33 -21.44 -7.79 15.76
C TRP A 33 -20.39 -8.86 16.12
N ALA A 34 -20.83 -10.06 16.51
CA ALA A 34 -19.94 -11.16 16.85
C ALA A 34 -19.09 -11.61 15.64
N ALA A 35 -19.70 -11.71 14.45
CA ALA A 35 -18.98 -12.06 13.23
C ALA A 35 -18.00 -10.94 12.82
N LEU A 36 -18.41 -9.67 12.94
CA LEU A 36 -17.55 -8.52 12.65
C LEU A 36 -16.30 -8.52 13.54
N PHE A 37 -16.48 -8.54 14.86
CA PHE A 37 -15.34 -8.49 15.79
C PHE A 37 -14.55 -9.81 15.82
N GLY A 38 -15.18 -10.95 15.55
CA GLY A 38 -14.50 -12.25 15.51
C GLY A 38 -13.61 -12.42 14.29
N GLN A 39 -14.10 -12.05 13.10
CA GLN A 39 -13.43 -12.34 11.82
C GLN A 39 -12.64 -11.14 11.28
N MET A 40 -13.11 -9.90 11.45
CA MET A 40 -12.45 -8.74 10.87
C MET A 40 -11.40 -8.06 11.74
N ARG A 41 -11.28 -8.42 13.02
CA ARG A 41 -10.33 -7.73 13.92
C ARG A 41 -8.91 -7.70 13.37
N MET A 42 -8.39 -8.83 12.89
CA MET A 42 -7.03 -8.93 12.38
C MET A 42 -6.91 -8.39 10.95
N PRO A 43 -7.78 -8.77 9.99
CA PRO A 43 -7.78 -8.18 8.65
C PRO A 43 -7.83 -6.64 8.67
N PHE A 44 -8.64 -6.07 9.56
CA PHE A 44 -8.75 -4.61 9.69
C PHE A 44 -7.48 -3.98 10.26
N VAL A 45 -6.86 -4.58 11.28
CA VAL A 45 -5.58 -4.09 11.82
C VAL A 45 -4.49 -4.13 10.75
N VAL A 46 -4.40 -5.23 9.99
CA VAL A 46 -3.44 -5.38 8.89
C VAL A 46 -3.71 -4.35 7.78
N TYR A 47 -4.98 -4.12 7.43
CA TYR A 47 -5.39 -3.06 6.51
C TYR A 47 -4.92 -1.68 6.97
N VAL A 48 -5.17 -1.31 8.24
CA VAL A 48 -4.77 0.00 8.79
C VAL A 48 -3.24 0.14 8.79
N ALA A 49 -2.52 -0.90 9.18
CA ALA A 49 -1.06 -0.91 9.16
C ALA A 49 -0.52 -0.68 7.73
N SER A 50 -1.08 -1.36 6.73
CA SER A 50 -0.69 -1.19 5.33
C SER A 50 -1.04 0.18 4.77
N PHE A 51 -2.20 0.74 5.15
CA PHE A 51 -2.57 2.09 4.76
C PHE A 51 -1.54 3.11 5.28
N LEU A 52 -1.17 3.01 6.56
CA LEU A 52 -0.18 3.88 7.19
C LEU A 52 1.20 3.72 6.55
N MET A 53 1.61 2.48 6.25
CA MET A 53 2.85 2.19 5.54
C MET A 53 2.89 2.87 4.16
N ILE A 54 1.83 2.75 3.35
CA ILE A 54 1.75 3.40 2.04
C ILE A 54 1.81 4.92 2.18
N ALA A 55 1.09 5.49 3.15
CA ALA A 55 1.07 6.92 3.40
C ALA A 55 2.44 7.45 3.86
N GLU A 56 3.16 6.69 4.68
CA GLU A 56 4.53 7.01 5.11
C GLU A 56 5.50 6.98 3.93
N ILE A 57 5.46 5.94 3.10
CA ILE A 57 6.29 5.84 1.88
C ILE A 57 6.01 7.02 0.94
N TRP A 58 4.75 7.37 0.74
CA TRP A 58 4.37 8.52 -0.09
C TRP A 58 4.89 9.84 0.49
N ASN A 59 4.77 10.05 1.80
CA ASN A 59 5.27 11.24 2.46
C ASN A 59 6.81 11.35 2.35
N PHE A 60 7.54 10.24 2.55
CA PHE A 60 8.99 10.20 2.33
C PHE A 60 9.36 10.48 0.88
N HIS A 61 8.62 9.91 -0.07
CA HIS A 61 8.82 10.19 -1.48
C HIS A 61 8.64 11.68 -1.78
N HIS A 62 7.58 12.31 -1.26
CA HIS A 62 7.33 13.73 -1.46
C HIS A 62 8.43 14.62 -0.87
N GLN A 63 8.88 14.32 0.36
CA GLN A 63 9.98 15.03 1.01
C GLN A 63 11.30 14.85 0.27
N MET A 64 11.61 13.64 -0.18
CA MET A 64 12.81 13.36 -0.96
C MET A 64 12.78 14.10 -2.30
N PHE A 65 11.66 14.04 -3.02
CA PHE A 65 11.52 14.73 -4.30
C PHE A 65 11.57 16.25 -4.13
N ALA A 66 11.10 16.82 -3.01
CA ALA A 66 11.25 18.25 -2.72
C ALA A 66 12.71 18.72 -2.83
N ALA A 67 13.69 17.91 -2.40
CA ALA A 67 15.12 18.20 -2.50
C ALA A 67 15.76 17.93 -3.89
N VAL A 68 15.04 17.31 -4.83
CA VAL A 68 15.54 17.01 -6.18
C VAL A 68 15.46 18.24 -7.07
N GLU A 69 16.60 18.65 -7.65
CA GLU A 69 16.70 19.77 -8.60
C GLU A 69 16.56 19.33 -10.07
N LYS A 70 17.06 18.14 -10.43
CA LYS A 70 17.07 17.63 -11.81
C LYS A 70 16.66 16.17 -11.84
N THR A 71 15.85 15.81 -12.84
CA THR A 71 15.38 14.44 -13.05
C THR A 71 15.89 13.90 -14.39
N ASN A 72 16.40 12.67 -14.40
CA ASN A 72 16.85 11.97 -15.60
C ASN A 72 16.11 10.63 -15.76
N ALA A 73 16.49 9.83 -16.77
CA ALA A 73 15.86 8.54 -17.03
C ALA A 73 16.06 7.54 -15.87
N HIS A 74 17.20 7.57 -15.17
CA HIS A 74 17.46 6.69 -14.03
C HIS A 74 16.51 6.97 -12.87
N VAL A 75 16.24 8.26 -12.58
CA VAL A 75 15.25 8.67 -11.57
C VAL A 75 13.85 8.15 -11.92
N LEU A 76 13.48 8.21 -13.20
CA LEU A 76 12.19 7.67 -13.66
C LEU A 76 12.09 6.16 -13.44
N TRP A 77 13.11 5.40 -13.81
CA TRP A 77 13.12 3.94 -13.61
C TRP A 77 13.15 3.55 -12.13
N ALA A 78 13.88 4.30 -11.30
CA ALA A 78 13.84 4.12 -9.84
C ALA A 78 12.43 4.37 -9.29
N ASN A 79 11.74 5.41 -9.76
CA ASN A 79 10.35 5.68 -9.39
C ASN A 79 9.40 4.56 -9.83
N MET A 80 9.57 4.03 -11.06
CA MET A 80 8.78 2.87 -11.52
C MET A 80 9.03 1.63 -10.66
N ASN A 81 10.26 1.41 -10.20
CA ASN A 81 10.58 0.29 -9.32
C ASN A 81 9.91 0.44 -7.96
N LEU A 82 9.90 1.64 -7.37
CA LEU A 82 9.14 1.94 -6.15
C LEU A 82 7.65 1.63 -6.33
N LEU A 83 7.04 2.19 -7.39
CA LEU A 83 5.60 2.02 -7.66
C LEU A 83 5.23 0.56 -7.93
N PHE A 84 6.11 -0.21 -8.58
CA PHE A 84 5.92 -1.63 -8.77
C PHE A 84 5.80 -2.36 -7.42
N TRP A 85 6.72 -2.14 -6.49
CA TRP A 85 6.66 -2.78 -5.18
C TRP A 85 5.43 -2.32 -4.37
N MET A 86 5.11 -1.03 -4.43
CA MET A 86 3.90 -0.51 -3.78
C MET A 86 2.62 -1.15 -4.34
N SER A 87 2.58 -1.45 -5.65
CA SER A 87 1.40 -2.07 -6.28
C SER A 87 1.09 -3.48 -5.78
N LEU A 88 2.06 -4.17 -5.15
CA LEU A 88 1.87 -5.50 -4.57
C LEU A 88 1.30 -5.45 -3.15
N ILE A 89 1.39 -4.31 -2.47
CA ILE A 89 0.97 -4.16 -1.06
C ILE A 89 -0.49 -4.58 -0.85
N PRO A 90 -1.48 -4.21 -1.69
CA PRO A 90 -2.86 -4.64 -1.48
C PRO A 90 -3.03 -6.15 -1.46
N ALA A 91 -2.42 -6.86 -2.41
CA ALA A 91 -2.51 -8.32 -2.51
C ALA A 91 -1.87 -9.00 -1.29
N VAL A 92 -0.68 -8.55 -0.87
CA VAL A 92 0.01 -9.12 0.29
C VAL A 92 -0.72 -8.80 1.59
N THR A 93 -1.28 -7.59 1.73
CA THR A 93 -2.11 -7.19 2.87
C THR A 93 -3.32 -8.11 3.01
N ALA A 94 -4.04 -8.33 1.90
CA ALA A 94 -5.20 -9.22 1.88
C ALA A 94 -4.82 -10.65 2.26
N TRP A 95 -3.72 -11.16 1.70
CA TRP A 95 -3.25 -12.51 2.00
C TRP A 95 -2.81 -12.67 3.46
N TYR A 96 -2.01 -11.74 3.97
CA TYR A 96 -1.55 -11.75 5.37
C TYR A 96 -2.70 -11.59 6.37
N GLY A 97 -3.70 -10.77 6.03
CA GLY A 97 -4.89 -10.58 6.86
C GLY A 97 -5.71 -11.86 7.08
N THR A 98 -5.61 -12.87 6.20
CA THR A 98 -6.35 -14.14 6.36
C THR A 98 -5.80 -15.02 7.48
N ASP A 99 -4.48 -15.08 7.63
CA ASP A 99 -3.79 -15.76 8.72
C ASP A 99 -2.46 -15.06 8.99
N ILE A 100 -2.44 -14.25 10.05
CA ILE A 100 -1.25 -13.48 10.46
C ILE A 100 -0.11 -14.35 11.01
N PHE A 101 -0.35 -15.65 11.25
CA PHE A 101 0.66 -16.59 11.73
C PHE A 101 1.26 -17.43 10.60
N ALA A 102 0.70 -17.36 9.39
CA ALA A 102 1.24 -18.05 8.23
C ALA A 102 2.58 -17.43 7.82
N ARG A 103 3.65 -18.21 7.88
CA ARG A 103 5.02 -17.75 7.58
C ARG A 103 5.18 -17.14 6.17
N PRO A 104 4.63 -17.74 5.09
CA PRO A 104 4.84 -17.21 3.75
C PRO A 104 4.26 -15.80 3.55
N SER A 105 3.04 -15.55 4.05
CA SER A 105 2.41 -14.24 3.95
C SER A 105 3.09 -13.21 4.86
N ALA A 106 3.52 -13.62 6.05
CA ALA A 106 4.30 -12.76 6.96
C ALA A 106 5.63 -12.32 6.32
N MET A 107 6.36 -13.24 5.68
CA MET A 107 7.64 -12.95 5.03
C MET A 107 7.54 -11.98 3.87
N LEU A 108 6.41 -11.94 3.15
CA LEU A 108 6.19 -10.99 2.07
C LEU A 108 5.63 -9.66 2.55
N TYR A 109 4.97 -9.65 3.71
CA TYR A 109 4.41 -8.45 4.31
C TYR A 109 5.49 -7.58 4.97
N HIS A 110 6.54 -8.21 5.51
CA HIS A 110 7.69 -7.56 6.14
C HIS A 110 8.81 -7.26 5.15
#